data_AF-A0A931WFJ2-F1
#
_entry.id   AF-A0A931WFJ2-F1
#
_cell.length_a   1.000
_cell.length_b   1.000
_cell.length_c   1.000
_cell.angle_alpha   90.00
_cell.angle_beta   90.00
_cell.angle_gamma   90.00
#
_symmetry.space_group_name_H-M   'P 1'
#
loop_
_entity.id
_entity.type
_entity.pdbx_description
1 polymer ?
#
loop_
_entity_poly.entity_id
_entity_poly.type
_entity_poly.pdbx_seq_one_letter_code
_entity_poly.pdbx_strand_id
1 'polypeptide(L)' 'MLLVATVVVVGVLGYWAGDQMGYSRSQAEVKKTQELAGQKAAEDAATAANPFKAANPLEGVESNPFETAKKVLNPFN' A
#
# COMPACT_ATOMS: atom_id res chain seq x y z
N MET A 1 31.34 -6.39 -47.49
CA MET A 1 31.72 -7.01 -46.20
C MET A 1 31.65 -6.06 -45.01
N LEU A 2 32.15 -4.82 -45.11
CA LEU A 2 32.14 -3.85 -44.00
C LEU A 2 30.74 -3.63 -43.37
N LEU A 3 29.72 -3.36 -44.19
CA LEU A 3 28.35 -3.11 -43.74
C LEU A 3 27.74 -4.28 -42.94
N VAL A 4 27.98 -5.52 -43.39
CA VAL A 4 27.46 -6.72 -42.72
C VAL A 4 28.13 -6.90 -41.36
N ALA A 5 29.45 -6.67 -41.28
CA ALA A 5 30.17 -6.71 -40.02
C ALA A 5 29.66 -5.66 -39.03
N THR A 6 29.35 -4.43 -39.49
CA THR A 6 28.80 -3.38 -38.64
C THR A 6 27.43 -3.75 -38.06
N VAL A 7 26.54 -4.31 -38.88
CA VAL A 7 25.20 -4.76 -38.44
C VAL A 7 25.32 -5.87 -37.39
N VAL A 8 26.21 -6.83 -37.60
CA VAL A 8 26.44 -7.93 -36.64
C VAL A 8 26.96 -7.39 -35.30
N VAL A 9 27.93 -6.47 -35.33
CA VAL A 9 28.48 -5.88 -34.09
C VAL A 9 27.42 -5.10 -33.32
N VAL A 10 26.60 -4.28 -33.99
CA VAL A 10 25.51 -3.54 -33.34
C VAL A 10 24.45 -4.49 -32.77
N GLY A 11 24.11 -5.56 -33.49
CA GLY A 11 23.17 -6.57 -33.01
C GLY A 11 23.63 -7.30 -31.74
N VAL A 12 24.90 -7.70 -31.69
CA VAL A 12 25.48 -8.38 -30.52
C VAL A 12 25.54 -7.44 -29.31
N LEU A 13 25.98 -6.19 -29.50
CA LEU A 13 26.02 -5.19 -28.43
C LEU A 13 24.62 -4.84 -27.93
N GLY A 14 23.65 -4.71 -28.83
CA GLY A 14 22.24 -4.47 -28.49
C GLY A 14 21.62 -5.64 -27.71
N TYR A 15 21.91 -6.88 -28.12
CA TYR A 15 21.45 -8.07 -27.41
C TYR A 15 22.02 -8.14 -25.98
N TRP A 16 23.32 -7.93 -25.84
CA TRP A 16 23.99 -7.99 -24.53
C TRP A 16 23.52 -6.89 -23.57
N ALA A 17 23.38 -5.65 -24.08
CA ALA A 17 22.84 -4.54 -23.29
C ALA A 17 21.37 -4.76 -22.89
N GLY A 18 20.57 -5.34 -23.79
CA GLY A 18 19.17 -5.67 -23.54
C GLY A 18 18.98 -6.72 -22.44
N ASP A 19 19.78 -7.79 -22.48
CA ASP A 19 19.72 -8.88 -21.50
C ASP A 19 20.09 -8.41 -20.08
N GLN A 20 21.18 -7.64 -19.96
CA GLN A 20 21.62 -7.10 -18.67
C GLN A 20 20.60 -6.12 -18.06
N MET A 21 19.94 -5.32 -18.91
CA MET A 21 18.92 -4.36 -18.46
C MET A 21 17.59 -5.04 -18.12
N GLY A 22 17.21 -6.11 -18.83
CA GLY A 22 16.02 -6.90 -18.54
C GLY A 22 16.12 -7.66 -17.22
N TYR A 23 17.28 -8.28 -16.95
CA TYR A 23 17.52 -9.05 -15.73
C TYR A 23 17.47 -8.17 -14.47
N SER A 24 18.07 -6.98 -14.52
CA SER A 24 18.06 -6.02 -13.40
C SER A 24 16.68 -5.44 -13.13
N ARG A 25 15.91 -5.09 -14.18
CA ARG A 25 14.52 -4.63 -14.04
C ARG A 25 13.61 -5.68 -13.41
N SER A 26 13.74 -6.93 -13.86
CA SER A 26 12.93 -8.04 -13.34
C SER A 26 13.17 -8.27 -11.85
N GLN A 27 14.43 -8.23 -11.40
CA GLN A 27 14.75 -8.36 -9.97
C GLN A 27 14.22 -7.19 -9.13
N ALA A 28 14.34 -5.96 -9.64
CA ALA A 28 13.82 -4.78 -8.94
C ALA A 28 12.30 -4.83 -8.79
N GLU A 29 11.59 -5.28 -9.83
CA GLU A 29 10.13 -5.41 -9.81
C GLU A 29 9.64 -6.55 -8.91
N VAL A 30 10.33 -7.70 -8.91
CA VAL A 30 10.03 -8.79 -7.97
C VAL A 30 10.25 -8.35 -6.53
N LYS A 31 11.35 -7.66 -6.25
CA LYS A 31 11.64 -7.14 -4.91
C LYS A 31 10.59 -6.13 -4.45
N LYS A 32 10.22 -5.19 -5.31
CA LYS A 32 9.16 -4.21 -5.02
C LYS A 32 7.81 -4.89 -4.75
N THR A 33 7.48 -5.90 -5.55
CA THR A 33 6.25 -6.69 -5.36
C THR A 33 6.26 -7.44 -4.03
N GLN A 34 7.39 -8.05 -3.66
CA GLN A 34 7.56 -8.72 -2.37
C GLN A 34 7.48 -7.75 -1.19
N GLU A 35 8.08 -6.57 -1.28
CA GLU A 35 8.01 -5.55 -0.24
C GLU A 35 6.57 -5.05 -0.04
N LEU A 36 5.82 -4.81 -1.12
CA LEU A 36 4.41 -4.41 -1.05
C LEU A 36 3.53 -5.51 -0.46
N ALA A 37 3.73 -6.76 -0.90
CA ALA A 37 3.00 -7.91 -0.35
C ALA A 37 3.32 -8.12 1.14
N GLY A 38 4.59 -7.97 1.53
CA GLY A 38 5.04 -8.07 2.91
C GLY A 38 4.48 -6.96 3.81
N GLN A 39 4.47 -5.71 3.34
CA GLN A 39 3.86 -4.59 4.07
C GLN A 39 2.36 -4.81 4.27
N LYS A 40 1.65 -5.25 3.22
CA LYS A 40 0.21 -5.53 3.32
C LYS A 40 -0.09 -6.66 4.31
N ALA A 41 0.67 -7.76 4.25
CA ALA A 41 0.53 -8.85 5.20
C ALA A 41 0.83 -8.40 6.65
N ALA A 42 1.82 -7.52 6.84
CA ALA A 42 2.12 -6.96 8.16
C ALA A 42 1.02 -6.02 8.67
N GLU A 43 0.43 -5.17 7.81
CA GLU A 43 -0.69 -4.30 8.16
C GLU A 43 -1.97 -5.09 8.48
N ASP A 44 -2.25 -6.14 7.71
CA ASP A 44 -3.38 -7.03 7.94
C ASP A 44 -3.21 -7.81 9.25
N ALA A 45 -2.01 -8.33 9.53
CA ALA A 45 -1.68 -8.98 10.80
C ALA A 45 -1.75 -8.01 11.98
N ALA A 46 -1.23 -6.78 11.84
CA ALA A 46 -1.32 -5.74 12.87
C ALA A 46 -2.77 -5.32 13.12
N THR A 47 -3.59 -5.26 12.07
CA THR A 47 -5.02 -4.97 12.19
C THR A 47 -5.77 -6.10 12.88
N ALA A 48 -5.50 -7.36 12.52
CA ALA A 48 -6.13 -8.54 13.11
C ALA A 48 -5.71 -8.76 14.57
N ALA A 49 -4.46 -8.44 14.91
CA ALA A 49 -3.92 -8.57 16.26
C ALA A 49 -4.21 -7.36 17.16
N ASN A 50 -4.84 -6.28 16.67
CA ASN A 50 -5.12 -5.09 17.46
C ASN A 50 -6.53 -5.14 18.10
N PRO A 51 -6.64 -5.52 19.39
CA PRO A 51 -7.93 -5.59 20.08
C PRO A 51 -8.57 -4.21 20.34
N PHE A 52 -7.84 -3.12 20.09
CA PHE A 52 -8.33 -1.74 20.29
C PHE A 52 -8.83 -1.08 18.99
N LYS A 53 -8.79 -1.79 17.87
CA LYS A 53 -9.38 -1.31 16.60
C LYS A 53 -10.89 -1.58 16.52
N ALA A 54 -11.47 -2.17 17.57
CA ALA A 54 -12.92 -2.20 17.73
C ALA A 54 -13.45 -0.77 17.86
N ALA A 55 -14.63 -0.52 17.29
CA ALA A 55 -15.30 0.78 17.17
C ALA A 55 -15.13 1.68 18.40
N ASN A 56 -14.95 2.97 18.18
CA ASN A 56 -14.72 3.95 19.23
C ASN A 56 -15.86 3.84 20.28
N PRO A 57 -15.57 3.46 21.54
CA PRO A 57 -16.60 3.24 22.55
C PRO A 57 -17.37 4.52 22.93
N LEU A 58 -16.91 5.68 22.45
CA LEU A 58 -17.53 6.99 22.64
C LEU A 58 -18.33 7.47 21.42
N GLU A 59 -18.38 6.70 20.33
CA GLU A 59 -19.05 7.09 19.07
C GLU A 59 -20.58 7.20 19.19
N GLY A 60 -21.17 6.61 20.24
CA GLY A 60 -22.59 6.70 20.56
C GLY A 60 -22.91 7.42 21.88
N VAL A 61 -21.92 8.03 22.54
CA VAL A 61 -22.16 8.75 23.80
C VAL A 61 -22.50 10.20 23.45
N GLU A 62 -23.76 10.60 23.65
CA GLU A 62 -24.17 12.01 23.52
C GLU A 62 -23.21 12.89 24.34
N SER A 63 -22.65 13.91 23.68
CA SER A 63 -21.61 14.80 24.24
C SER A 63 -22.03 15.52 25.53
N ASN A 64 -23.32 15.50 25.87
CA ASN A 64 -23.84 16.12 27.08
C ASN A 64 -25.14 15.46 27.59
N PRO A 65 -25.09 14.59 28.62
CA PRO A 65 -26.29 13.95 29.19
C PRO A 65 -27.25 14.94 29.87
N PHE A 66 -26.82 16.19 30.11
CA PHE A 66 -27.66 17.23 30.72
C PHE A 66 -28.63 17.89 29.72
N GLU A 67 -28.41 17.75 28.41
CA GLU A 67 -29.34 18.31 27.41
C GLU A 67 -30.66 17.52 27.37
N THR A 68 -30.59 16.19 27.51
CA THR A 68 -31.76 15.32 27.66
C THR A 68 -32.48 15.59 28.99
N ALA A 69 -31.74 15.83 30.07
CA ALA A 69 -32.32 16.20 31.36
C ALA A 69 -33.04 17.55 31.33
N LYS A 70 -32.52 18.57 30.64
CA LYS A 70 -33.18 19.88 30.49
C LYS A 70 -34.53 19.80 29.77
N LYS A 71 -34.66 18.95 28.75
CA LYS A 71 -35.94 18.72 28.06
C LYS A 71 -36.99 18.06 28.95
N VAL A 72 -36.57 17.14 29.81
CA VAL A 72 -37.48 16.42 30.73
C VAL A 72 -37.85 17.26 31.96
N LEU A 73 -36.93 18.08 32.46
CA LEU A 73 -37.10 18.90 33.66
C LEU A 73 -37.67 20.30 33.39
N ASN A 74 -37.82 20.74 32.14
CA ASN A 74 -38.43 22.02 31.81
C ASN A 74 -39.87 21.83 31.28
N PRO A 75 -40.90 21.85 32.16
CA PRO A 75 -42.30 21.71 31.77
C PRO A 75 -42.89 22.95 31.06
N PHE A 76 -42.08 23.96 30.75
CA PHE A 76 -42.49 25.22 30.10
C PHE A 76 -41.83 25.47 28.73
N ASN A 77 -41.18 24.46 28.15
CA ASN A 77 -40.76 24.47 26.74
C ASN A 77 -41.85 23.90 25.82
#